data_AF-A0A6L9Z7M2-F1
#
_entry.id   AF-A0A6L9Z7M2-F1
#
_cell.length_a   1.000
_cell.length_b   1.000
_cell.length_c   1.000
_cell.angle_alpha   90.00
_cell.angle_beta   90.00
_cell.angle_gamma   90.00
#
_symmetry.space_group_name_H-M   'P 1'
#
loop_
_entity.id
_entity.type
_entity.pdbx_description
1 polymer ?
#
loop_
_entity_poly.entity_id
_entity_poly.type
_entity_poly.pdbx_seq_one_letter_code
_entity_poly.pdbx_strand_id
1 'polypeptide(L)' 'GADTLFEGSIPRTKVAEVCVEALSEPEARNKIVEVVSSAEAPDQGWEQLFADVG' A
#
# COMPACT_ATOMS: atom_id res chain seq x y z
N GLY A 1 6.53 -0.25 25.23
CA GLY A 1 5.71 -1.05 24.30
C GLY A 1 6.35 -1.00 22.94
N ALA A 2 6.22 -2.03 22.12
CA ALA A 2 6.83 -2.11 20.79
C ALA A 2 6.28 -1.09 19.77
N ASP A 3 5.38 -0.18 20.20
CA ASP A 3 4.71 0.82 19.38
C ASP A 3 5.57 2.04 19.00
N THR A 4 6.81 2.16 19.46
CA THR A 4 7.69 3.30 19.11
C THR A 4 8.99 2.90 18.42
N LEU A 5 9.11 1.67 17.90
CA LEU A 5 10.32 1.24 17.19
C LEU A 5 10.16 1.21 15.66
N PHE A 6 8.97 1.52 15.13
CA PHE A 6 8.73 1.57 13.70
C PHE A 6 8.01 2.87 13.34
N GLU A 7 8.78 3.90 12.97
CA GLU A 7 8.29 5.00 12.14
C GLU A 7 7.70 4.50 10.80
N GLY A 8 7.87 3.20 10.48
CA GLY A 8 7.25 2.49 9.35
C GLY A 8 6.18 1.45 9.76
N SER A 9 5.46 1.61 10.88
CA SER A 9 4.35 0.70 11.20
C SER A 9 3.09 1.07 10.43
N ILE A 10 2.82 0.35 9.35
CA ILE A 10 1.53 0.45 8.65
C ILE A 10 0.44 -0.31 9.43
N PRO A 11 -0.76 0.28 9.63
CA PRO A 11 -1.88 -0.43 10.23
C PRO A 11 -2.23 -1.70 9.45
N ARG A 12 -2.49 -2.80 10.16
CA ARG A 12 -2.89 -4.09 9.54
C ARG A 12 -4.13 -3.96 8.66
N THR A 13 -5.02 -3.05 8.99
CA THR A 13 -6.22 -2.73 8.20
C THR A 13 -5.85 -2.15 6.83
N LYS A 14 -4.84 -1.28 6.77
CA LYS A 14 -4.39 -0.68 5.50
C LYS A 14 -3.68 -1.72 4.62
N VAL A 15 -2.92 -2.63 5.21
CA VAL A 15 -2.36 -3.78 4.47
C VAL A 15 -3.49 -4.66 3.89
N ALA A 16 -4.51 -4.96 4.70
CA ALA A 16 -5.64 -5.76 4.23
C ALA A 16 -6.42 -5.06 3.10
N GLU A 17 -6.60 -3.75 3.18
CA GLU A 17 -7.21 -2.93 2.13
C GLU A 17 -6.43 -3.06 0.82
N VAL A 18 -5.11 -2.85 0.83
CA VAL A 18 -4.27 -3.03 -0.38
C VAL A 18 -4.43 -4.43 -0.97
N CYS A 19 -4.44 -5.47 -0.14
CA CYS A 19 -4.61 -6.84 -0.61
C CYS A 19 -5.97 -7.10 -1.26
N VAL A 20 -7.04 -6.47 -0.76
CA VAL A 20 -8.40 -6.62 -1.33
C VAL A 20 -8.50 -5.88 -2.66
N GLU A 21 -8.01 -4.65 -2.74
CA GLU A 21 -8.08 -3.82 -3.95
C GLU A 21 -7.23 -4.43 -5.08
N ALA A 22 -6.07 -5.00 -4.76
CA ALA A 22 -5.21 -5.69 -5.73
C ALA A 22 -5.89 -6.88 -6.45
N LEU A 23 -6.96 -7.45 -5.90
CA LEU A 23 -7.72 -8.52 -6.57
C LEU A 23 -8.54 -7.99 -7.74
N SER A 24 -8.99 -6.74 -7.65
CA SER A 24 -9.86 -6.08 -8.63
C SER A 24 -9.06 -5.31 -9.67
N GLU A 25 -7.90 -4.76 -9.31
CA GLU A 25 -7.06 -3.93 -10.17
C GLU A 25 -6.15 -4.78 -11.10
N PRO A 26 -6.33 -4.73 -12.43
CA PRO A 26 -5.45 -5.43 -13.38
C PRO A 26 -3.98 -5.04 -13.26
N GLU A 27 -3.71 -3.78 -12.93
CA GLU A 27 -2.40 -3.16 -12.79
C GLU A 27 -1.59 -3.77 -11.65
N ALA A 28 -2.24 -4.43 -10.68
CA ALA A 28 -1.59 -5.12 -9.58
C ALA A 28 -1.03 -6.51 -9.96
N ARG A 29 -1.43 -7.06 -11.11
CA ARG A 29 -1.12 -8.45 -11.48
C ARG A 29 0.37 -8.64 -11.77
N ASN A 30 0.92 -9.73 -11.23
CA ASN A 30 2.32 -10.11 -11.40
C ASN A 30 3.31 -9.07 -10.84
N LYS A 31 2.90 -8.27 -9.86
CA LYS A 31 3.75 -7.26 -9.22
C LYS A 31 4.03 -7.61 -7.75
N ILE A 32 5.20 -7.21 -7.28
CA ILE A 32 5.54 -7.16 -5.86
C ILE A 32 5.44 -5.71 -5.45
N VAL A 33 4.61 -5.41 -4.45
CA VAL A 33 4.36 -4.04 -3.98
C VAL A 33 4.86 -3.87 -2.56
N GLU A 34 5.54 -2.75 -2.30
CA GLU A 34 5.88 -2.30 -0.95
C GLU A 34 4.86 -1.23 -0.53
N VAL A 35 4.20 -1.43 0.60
CA VAL A 35 3.18 -0.48 1.08
C VAL A 35 3.80 0.48 2.08
N VAL A 36 3.98 1.73 1.65
CA VAL A 36 4.52 2.81 2.48
C VAL A 36 3.37 3.75 2.89
N SER A 37 3.18 3.95 4.19
CA SER A 37 2.22 4.93 4.71
C SER A 37 2.95 6.19 5.19
N SER A 38 2.93 7.23 4.37
CA SER A 38 3.47 8.55 4.72
C SER A 38 2.35 9.57 4.85
N ALA A 39 2.35 10.38 5.91
CA ALA A 39 1.33 11.41 6.12
C ALA A 39 1.40 12.55 5.08
N GLU A 40 2.55 12.70 4.41
CA GLU A 40 2.81 13.72 3.38
C GLU A 40 2.61 13.18 1.96
N ALA A 41 2.26 11.89 1.80
CA ALA A 41 2.01 11.32 0.48
C ALA A 41 0.73 11.91 -0.11
N PRO A 42 0.73 12.27 -1.40
CA PRO A 42 -0.49 12.69 -2.09
C PRO A 42 -1.49 11.54 -2.18
N ASP A 43 -2.79 11.85 -2.08
CA ASP A 43 -3.84 10.86 -2.34
C ASP A 43 -3.83 10.48 -3.82
N GLN A 44 -3.61 9.19 -4.10
CA GLN A 44 -3.62 8.60 -5.43
C GLN A 44 -4.64 7.46 -5.48
N GLY A 45 -5.26 7.24 -6.65
CA GLY A 45 -6.13 6.09 -6.88
C GLY A 45 -5.33 4.78 -6.98
N TRP A 46 -5.99 3.66 -6.71
CA TRP A 46 -5.38 2.32 -6.73
C TRP A 46 -4.78 1.95 -8.08
N GLU A 47 -5.48 2.21 -9.18
CA GLU A 47 -4.98 2.03 -10.55
C GLU A 47 -3.61 2.70 -10.73
N GLN A 48 -3.49 3.98 -10.36
CA GLN A 48 -2.25 4.75 -10.49
C GLN A 48 -1.15 4.20 -9.57
N LEU A 49 -1.47 3.91 -8.31
CA LEU A 49 -0.52 3.34 -7.36
C LEU A 49 0.06 2.01 -7.84
N PHE A 50 -0.76 1.15 -8.43
CA PHE A 50 -0.29 -0.11 -8.99
C PHE A 50 0.41 0.07 -10.34
N ALA A 51 -0.01 1.02 -11.18
CA ALA A 51 0.61 1.32 -12.46
C ALA A 51 2.07 1.81 -12.30
N ASP A 52 2.35 2.56 -11.25
CA ASP A 52 3.67 3.13 -10.95
C ASP A 52 4.72 2.09 -10.52
N VAL A 53 4.30 0.85 -10.28
CA VAL A 53 5.20 -0.29 -9.98
C VAL A 53 5.62 -0.97 -11.29
N GLY A 54 6.91 -0.91 -11.62
CA GLY A 54 7.52 -1.46 -12.84
C GLY A 54 8.25 -2.78 -12.64
#